data_AF-A0A956SDA2-F1
#
_entry.id   AF-A0A956SDA2-F1
#
_cell.length_a   1.000
_cell.length_b   1.000
_cell.length_c   1.000
_cell.angle_alpha   90.00
_cell.angle_beta   90.00
_cell.angle_gamma   90.00
#
_symmetry.space_group_name_H-M   'P 1'
#
loop_
_entity.id
_entity.type
_entity.pdbx_description
1 polymer ?
#
loop_
_entity_poly.entity_id
_entity_poly.type
_entity_poly.pdbx_seq_one_letter_code
_entity_poly.pdbx_strand_id
1 'polypeptide(L)'
;MQHRSILASALPAMFLVSIALCVPRSGLAGPNANGTLIVHAPPGIVYCDFGTPCEQTDAHGPASCEEANTNVGSPESTVWSVYAAFPQSDAPRLSGVTFGIDYDIDTVAILDSGACGDFELPTGDWPRPGAGTAVTWSVAQTSALTHVYAFAGYEYYGQDVSFDLTPHPSQGGYFADDDVPSNLDPIVDYGKLGFNGNPGYLPCPSGPQLGACCLPDCGPCVVLLREECGAANGNFLGPGTVCDPNPCDCPPYGACCLSDGSCDLGSEMECLDQEGVYQGDDFPCDPNPCEPVPVQRSTWGGVKAVYR
;
A
#
# COMPACT_ATOMS: atom_id res chain seq x y z
N MET A 1 90.95 -7.06 1.01
CA MET A 1 89.60 -7.23 1.56
C MET A 1 88.80 -6.00 1.18
N GLN A 2 88.11 -6.04 0.04
CA GLN A 2 87.31 -4.94 -0.49
C GLN A 2 85.85 -5.17 -0.09
N HIS A 3 85.28 -4.24 0.69
CA HIS A 3 83.86 -4.23 1.06
C HIS A 3 83.03 -3.74 -0.13
N ARG A 4 82.07 -4.56 -0.57
CA ARG A 4 81.01 -4.19 -1.53
C ARG A 4 79.82 -3.62 -0.76
N SER A 5 79.48 -2.37 -1.04
CA SER A 5 78.27 -1.68 -0.56
C SER A 5 77.12 -1.93 -1.55
N ILE A 6 76.00 -2.44 -1.05
CA ILE A 6 74.77 -2.68 -1.82
C ILE A 6 73.88 -1.43 -1.71
N LEU A 7 73.62 -0.79 -2.85
CA LEU A 7 72.65 0.29 -3.00
C LEU A 7 71.24 -0.30 -3.12
N ALA A 8 70.35 0.00 -2.17
CA ALA A 8 68.92 -0.30 -2.27
C ALA A 8 68.18 0.93 -2.81
N SER A 9 67.48 0.76 -3.93
CA SER A 9 66.64 1.75 -4.59
C SER A 9 65.35 1.99 -3.82
N ALA A 10 65.09 3.23 -3.39
CA ALA A 10 63.82 3.66 -2.82
C ALA A 10 62.85 4.09 -3.93
N LEU A 11 61.70 3.41 -4.03
CA LEU A 11 60.54 3.84 -4.81
C LEU A 11 59.68 4.78 -3.94
N PRO A 12 59.11 5.88 -4.48
CA PRO A 12 58.26 6.77 -3.71
C PRO A 12 56.84 6.17 -3.59
N ALA A 13 56.38 5.99 -2.36
CA ALA A 13 54.99 5.60 -2.08
C ALA A 13 54.06 6.78 -2.40
N MET A 14 53.27 6.62 -3.45
CA MET A 14 52.22 7.55 -3.85
C MET A 14 51.06 7.42 -2.84
N PHE A 15 50.96 8.37 -1.90
CA PHE A 15 49.85 8.45 -0.95
C PHE A 15 48.58 8.87 -1.71
N LEU A 16 47.73 7.89 -2.03
CA LEU A 16 46.35 8.12 -2.43
C LEU A 16 45.59 8.63 -1.20
N VAL A 17 45.36 9.94 -1.14
CA VAL A 17 44.40 10.53 -0.21
C VAL A 17 43.01 10.15 -0.70
N SER A 18 42.46 9.07 -0.15
CA SER A 18 41.05 8.72 -0.30
C SER A 18 40.21 9.79 0.40
N ILE A 19 39.70 10.75 -0.37
CA ILE A 19 38.63 11.63 0.08
C ILE A 19 37.40 10.74 0.25
N ALA A 20 37.13 10.33 1.49
CA ALA A 20 35.85 9.75 1.87
C ALA A 20 34.80 10.85 1.68
N LEU A 21 34.16 10.86 0.52
CA LEU A 21 32.89 11.53 0.34
C LEU A 21 31.94 10.95 1.39
N CYS A 22 31.55 11.77 2.37
CA CYS A 22 30.35 11.52 3.16
C CYS A 22 29.18 11.49 2.20
N VAL A 23 28.90 10.32 1.64
CA VAL A 23 27.57 10.05 1.10
C VAL A 23 26.66 10.10 2.33
N PRO A 24 25.70 11.03 2.42
CA PRO A 24 24.71 10.98 3.49
C PRO A 24 24.11 9.58 3.42
N ARG A 25 24.21 8.85 4.52
CA ARG A 25 23.50 7.59 4.69
C ARG A 25 22.04 7.97 4.53
N SER A 26 21.42 7.63 3.40
CA SER A 26 19.97 7.48 3.36
C SER A 26 19.68 6.58 4.55
N GLY A 27 19.07 7.13 5.62
CA GLY A 27 18.63 6.31 6.73
C GLY A 27 17.84 5.18 6.11
N LEU A 28 18.19 3.94 6.45
CA LEU A 28 17.32 2.84 6.07
C LEU A 28 15.98 3.18 6.70
N ALA A 29 14.98 3.39 5.86
CA ALA A 29 13.59 3.53 6.25
C ALA A 29 13.30 2.52 7.36
N GLY A 30 12.92 3.01 8.54
CA GLY A 30 12.54 2.18 9.66
C GLY A 30 11.20 1.50 9.39
N PRO A 31 10.72 0.69 10.34
CA PRO A 31 9.49 -0.08 10.18
C PRO A 31 8.24 0.79 10.00
N ASN A 32 8.31 2.10 10.30
CA ASN A 32 7.19 3.03 10.22
C ASN A 32 7.32 4.01 9.03
N ALA A 33 8.26 3.75 8.11
CA ALA A 33 8.48 4.60 6.95
C ALA A 33 7.27 4.68 6.02
N ASN A 34 7.18 5.77 5.25
CA ASN A 34 6.05 6.08 4.36
C ASN A 34 4.70 6.22 5.07
N GLY A 35 4.69 6.23 6.41
CA GLY A 35 3.50 6.49 7.19
C GLY A 35 3.00 7.91 7.02
N THR A 36 1.68 8.07 7.06
CA THR A 36 0.96 9.34 7.01
C THR A 36 0.10 9.49 8.26
N LEU A 37 -0.30 10.72 8.58
CA LEU A 37 -1.39 10.95 9.51
C LEU A 37 -2.64 11.32 8.73
N ILE A 38 -3.74 10.66 9.02
CA ILE A 38 -5.04 10.92 8.40
C ILE A 38 -6.06 11.32 9.47
N VAL A 39 -7.13 11.98 9.03
CA VAL A 39 -8.29 12.27 9.87
C VAL A 39 -9.48 11.43 9.41
N HIS A 40 -10.34 11.06 10.34
CA HIS A 40 -11.59 10.37 10.07
C HIS A 40 -12.71 10.91 10.95
N ALA A 41 -13.79 11.38 10.34
CA ALA A 41 -15.00 11.81 11.03
C ALA A 41 -16.16 10.86 10.69
N PRO A 42 -16.43 9.85 11.54
CA PRO A 42 -17.54 8.94 11.31
C PRO A 42 -18.88 9.69 11.37
N PRO A 43 -19.80 9.46 10.42
CA PRO A 43 -21.09 10.15 10.43
C PRO A 43 -21.95 9.71 11.62
N GLY A 44 -22.64 10.67 12.24
CA GLY A 44 -23.68 10.38 13.24
C GLY A 44 -23.17 10.07 14.65
N ILE A 45 -21.89 10.28 14.95
CA ILE A 45 -21.43 10.31 16.35
C ILE A 45 -21.76 11.68 16.93
N VAL A 46 -22.58 11.66 17.98
CA VAL A 46 -22.83 12.84 18.82
C VAL A 46 -21.89 12.77 20.00
N TYR A 47 -21.04 13.80 20.17
CA TYR A 47 -20.19 13.90 21.34
C TYR A 47 -21.04 13.87 22.62
N CYS A 48 -20.76 12.91 23.50
CA CYS A 48 -21.38 12.79 24.80
C CYS A 48 -20.32 13.04 25.87
N ASP A 49 -20.66 13.77 26.93
CA ASP A 49 -19.71 14.23 27.97
C ASP A 49 -19.26 13.13 28.96
N PHE A 50 -19.22 11.87 28.51
CA PHE A 50 -18.77 10.72 29.29
C PHE A 50 -17.70 9.94 28.52
N GLY A 51 -16.51 9.80 29.13
CA GLY A 51 -15.36 9.12 28.53
C GLY A 51 -14.51 10.05 27.66
N THR A 52 -13.34 9.59 27.25
CA THR A 52 -12.48 10.35 26.33
C THR A 52 -13.00 10.27 24.89
N PRO A 53 -12.70 11.25 24.02
CA PRO A 53 -13.07 11.17 22.61
C PRO A 53 -12.53 9.90 21.92
N CYS A 54 -11.39 9.37 22.34
CA CYS A 54 -10.82 8.11 21.82
C CYS A 54 -11.71 6.91 22.14
N GLU A 55 -12.12 6.75 23.40
CA GLU A 55 -13.01 5.65 23.81
C GLU A 55 -14.35 5.70 23.08
N GLN A 56 -14.84 6.90 22.75
CA GLN A 56 -16.09 7.10 22.00
C GLN A 56 -15.96 6.75 20.51
N THR A 57 -14.76 6.81 19.94
CA THR A 57 -14.52 6.62 18.49
C THR A 57 -13.87 5.29 18.14
N ASP A 58 -13.37 4.53 19.12
CA ASP A 58 -12.70 3.24 18.91
C ASP A 58 -13.52 2.24 18.07
N ALA A 59 -14.84 2.20 18.28
CA ALA A 59 -15.74 1.31 17.55
C ALA A 59 -16.11 1.82 16.14
N HIS A 60 -15.67 3.02 15.78
CA HIS A 60 -16.09 3.76 14.59
C HIS A 60 -14.91 4.14 13.68
N GLY A 61 -13.79 3.43 13.78
CA GLY A 61 -12.68 3.61 12.85
C GLY A 61 -13.03 3.18 11.42
N PRO A 62 -12.34 3.74 10.41
CA PRO A 62 -12.56 3.36 9.03
C PRO A 62 -11.97 1.96 8.78
N ALA A 63 -12.56 1.18 7.87
CA ALA A 63 -12.05 -0.17 7.58
C ALA A 63 -10.72 -0.15 6.79
N SER A 64 -10.46 0.95 6.08
CA SER A 64 -9.26 1.22 5.30
C SER A 64 -8.96 2.71 5.29
N CYS A 65 -7.77 3.10 4.86
CA CYS A 65 -7.43 4.53 4.78
C CYS A 65 -8.38 5.26 3.82
N GLU A 66 -8.67 4.62 2.68
CA GLU A 66 -9.48 5.14 1.58
C GLU A 66 -10.94 5.38 1.98
N GLU A 67 -11.42 4.71 3.02
CA GLU A 67 -12.77 4.89 3.58
C GLU A 67 -12.84 6.01 4.63
N ALA A 68 -11.72 6.65 4.96
CA ALA A 68 -11.71 7.72 5.94
C ALA A 68 -12.48 8.95 5.44
N ASN A 69 -13.58 9.27 6.10
CA ASN A 69 -14.29 10.52 5.86
C ASN A 69 -13.51 11.75 6.38
N THR A 70 -13.10 12.63 5.47
CA THR A 70 -12.40 13.90 5.79
C THR A 70 -13.28 15.13 5.62
N ASN A 71 -14.59 14.97 5.37
CA ASN A 71 -15.50 16.07 5.10
C ASN A 71 -16.72 15.99 6.04
N VAL A 72 -17.01 17.10 6.71
CA VAL A 72 -18.11 17.16 7.68
C VAL A 72 -18.99 18.37 7.45
N GLY A 73 -20.29 18.23 7.74
CA GLY A 73 -21.22 19.34 7.75
C GLY A 73 -21.34 19.96 9.15
N SER A 74 -21.44 21.28 9.22
CA SER A 74 -21.69 22.06 10.44
C SER A 74 -23.16 22.56 10.42
N PRO A 75 -23.90 22.67 11.56
CA PRO A 75 -23.44 23.24 12.83
C PRO A 75 -23.45 22.31 14.05
N GLU A 76 -23.59 21.00 13.89
CA GLU A 76 -23.60 20.07 15.04
C GLU A 76 -22.18 19.71 15.49
N SER A 77 -22.04 19.32 16.77
CA SER A 77 -20.78 18.81 17.31
C SER A 77 -20.35 17.57 16.54
N THR A 78 -19.15 17.62 15.97
CA THR A 78 -18.52 16.53 15.25
C THR A 78 -17.40 15.96 16.10
N VAL A 79 -17.30 14.62 16.12
CA VAL A 79 -16.13 13.92 16.65
C VAL A 79 -15.31 13.41 15.48
N TRP A 80 -14.01 13.63 15.52
CA TRP A 80 -13.09 13.11 14.52
C TRP A 80 -11.83 12.56 15.18
N SER A 81 -11.27 11.56 14.54
CA SER A 81 -10.11 10.81 15.01
C SER A 81 -8.93 11.02 14.08
N VAL A 82 -7.73 10.92 14.65
CA VAL A 82 -6.45 10.90 13.97
C VAL A 82 -5.96 9.46 13.94
N TYR A 83 -5.60 8.98 12.75
CA TYR A 83 -4.99 7.67 12.57
C TYR A 83 -3.58 7.81 12.00
N ALA A 84 -2.67 7.02 12.53
CA ALA A 84 -1.43 6.71 11.84
C ALA A 84 -1.72 5.62 10.81
N ALA A 85 -1.48 5.95 9.53
CA ALA A 85 -1.71 5.07 8.40
C ALA A 85 -0.38 4.67 7.77
N PHE A 86 -0.13 3.37 7.71
CA PHE A 86 1.06 2.76 7.10
C PHE A 86 0.64 1.94 5.86
N PRO A 87 1.55 1.71 4.90
CA PRO A 87 1.29 0.78 3.82
C PRO A 87 0.87 -0.59 4.33
N GLN A 88 -0.12 -1.23 3.68
CA GLN A 88 -0.65 -2.52 4.11
C GLN A 88 0.37 -3.67 4.12
N SER A 89 1.43 -3.56 3.31
CA SER A 89 2.55 -4.52 3.28
C SER A 89 3.50 -4.38 4.46
N ASP A 90 3.48 -3.23 5.10
CA ASP A 90 4.45 -2.89 6.14
C ASP A 90 3.90 -3.43 7.47
N ALA A 91 4.76 -4.04 8.26
CA ALA A 91 4.45 -4.45 9.62
C ALA A 91 4.97 -3.36 10.55
N PRO A 92 4.21 -2.26 10.75
CA PRO A 92 4.68 -1.14 11.55
C PRO A 92 4.99 -1.60 12.97
N ARG A 93 5.87 -0.86 13.63
CA ARG A 93 6.23 -1.06 15.02
C ARG A 93 6.06 0.25 15.76
N LEU A 94 4.89 0.88 15.63
CA LEU A 94 4.65 2.22 16.13
C LEU A 94 4.64 2.21 17.67
N SER A 95 5.65 2.81 18.29
CA SER A 95 5.76 2.98 19.74
C SER A 95 5.48 4.42 20.19
N GLY A 96 5.61 5.38 19.29
CA GLY A 96 5.30 6.78 19.56
C GLY A 96 5.12 7.63 18.32
N VAL A 97 4.36 8.71 18.45
CA VAL A 97 4.10 9.66 17.37
C VAL A 97 4.16 11.08 17.90
N THR A 98 4.68 12.00 17.08
CA THR A 98 4.68 13.44 17.36
C THR A 98 3.95 14.17 16.25
N PHE A 99 3.02 15.04 16.60
CA PHE A 99 2.29 15.86 15.63
C PHE A 99 1.79 17.16 16.26
N GLY A 100 1.33 18.06 15.40
CA GLY A 100 0.70 19.31 15.74
C GLY A 100 -0.61 19.48 15.00
N ILE A 101 -1.30 20.57 15.30
CA ILE A 101 -2.58 20.93 14.70
C ILE A 101 -2.59 22.40 14.35
N ASP A 102 -3.33 22.78 13.31
CA ASP A 102 -3.57 24.17 12.96
C ASP A 102 -5.02 24.34 12.47
N TYR A 103 -5.63 25.45 12.84
CA TYR A 103 -7.01 25.79 12.50
C TYR A 103 -7.28 27.27 12.87
N ASP A 104 -8.34 27.85 12.31
CA ASP A 104 -8.77 29.19 12.72
C ASP A 104 -9.61 29.12 14.01
N ILE A 105 -9.03 29.55 15.13
CA ILE A 105 -9.66 29.51 16.45
C ILE A 105 -10.93 30.37 16.57
N ASP A 106 -11.11 31.36 15.69
CA ASP A 106 -12.30 32.20 15.69
C ASP A 106 -13.48 31.52 14.97
N THR A 107 -13.23 30.43 14.24
CA THR A 107 -14.24 29.69 13.47
C THR A 107 -14.38 28.23 13.86
N VAL A 108 -13.34 27.55 14.35
CA VAL A 108 -13.42 26.16 14.83
C VAL A 108 -13.17 26.13 16.33
N ALA A 109 -14.12 25.56 17.09
CA ALA A 109 -13.91 25.24 18.50
C ALA A 109 -13.60 23.75 18.68
N ILE A 110 -12.55 23.48 19.43
CA ILE A 110 -12.30 22.17 20.03
C ILE A 110 -12.90 22.20 21.44
N LEU A 111 -13.84 21.31 21.69
CA LEU A 111 -14.55 21.14 22.97
C LEU A 111 -13.83 20.15 23.88
N ASP A 112 -13.34 19.06 23.29
CA ASP A 112 -12.61 18.03 24.01
C ASP A 112 -11.60 17.33 23.08
N SER A 113 -10.59 16.71 23.67
CA SER A 113 -9.47 16.13 22.95
C SER A 113 -8.80 15.06 23.82
N GLY A 114 -8.45 13.90 23.27
CA GLY A 114 -7.77 12.86 24.03
C GLY A 114 -6.88 11.96 23.18
N ALA A 115 -5.77 11.51 23.76
CA ALA A 115 -4.87 10.52 23.17
C ALA A 115 -5.39 9.10 23.33
N CYS A 116 -5.14 8.24 22.33
CA CYS A 116 -5.50 6.83 22.36
C CYS A 116 -4.31 5.93 22.74
N GLY A 117 -3.20 6.55 23.18
CA GLY A 117 -2.02 5.86 23.70
C GLY A 117 -1.94 5.85 25.22
N ASP A 118 -0.92 5.16 25.75
CA ASP A 118 -0.74 4.98 27.19
C ASP A 118 -0.22 6.25 27.88
N PHE A 119 0.44 7.13 27.13
CA PHE A 119 1.04 8.34 27.66
C PHE A 119 1.06 9.47 26.61
N GLU A 120 0.77 10.69 27.08
CA GLU A 120 0.70 11.90 26.27
C GLU A 120 1.63 12.99 26.85
N LEU A 121 2.34 13.68 25.97
CA LEU A 121 3.15 14.86 26.29
C LEU A 121 2.77 16.03 25.37
N PRO A 122 1.75 16.82 25.74
CA PRO A 122 1.33 17.98 24.97
C PRO A 122 2.22 19.20 25.23
N THR A 123 2.21 20.16 24.30
CA THR A 123 2.64 21.53 24.59
C THR A 123 1.70 22.17 25.63
N GLY A 124 2.19 23.18 26.34
CA GLY A 124 1.43 23.78 27.46
C GLY A 124 0.12 24.49 27.06
N ASP A 125 -0.09 24.71 25.76
CA ASP A 125 -1.24 25.37 25.15
C ASP A 125 -2.10 24.42 24.30
N TRP A 126 -1.82 23.12 24.29
CA TRP A 126 -2.61 22.13 23.58
C TRP A 126 -4.08 22.12 24.07
N PRO A 127 -5.08 21.96 23.18
CA PRO A 127 -5.00 21.78 21.72
C PRO A 127 -5.24 23.09 20.94
N ARG A 128 -4.52 24.19 21.22
CA ARG A 128 -4.65 25.43 20.41
C ARG A 128 -4.00 25.30 19.02
N PRO A 129 -4.36 26.18 18.05
CA PRO A 129 -3.69 26.20 16.76
C PRO A 129 -2.18 26.46 16.91
N GLY A 130 -1.37 25.71 16.16
CA GLY A 130 0.09 25.74 16.22
C GLY A 130 0.69 24.97 17.40
N ALA A 131 -0.13 24.37 18.27
CA ALA A 131 0.31 23.51 19.37
C ALA A 131 0.67 22.10 18.87
N GLY A 132 1.33 21.30 19.72
CA GLY A 132 1.69 19.92 19.42
C GLY A 132 1.53 18.95 20.58
N THR A 133 1.50 17.67 20.27
CA THR A 133 1.52 16.59 21.27
C THR A 133 2.39 15.43 20.81
N ALA A 134 2.88 14.67 21.79
CA ALA A 134 3.49 13.37 21.58
C ALA A 134 2.65 12.30 22.27
N VAL A 135 2.36 11.20 21.58
CA VAL A 135 1.61 10.07 22.11
C VAL A 135 2.49 8.82 22.03
N THR A 136 2.53 8.01 23.08
CA THR A 136 3.34 6.79 23.12
C THR A 136 2.55 5.59 23.65
N TRP A 137 2.93 4.40 23.21
CA TRP A 137 2.40 3.12 23.67
C TRP A 137 3.51 2.30 24.31
N SER A 138 3.16 1.60 25.39
CA SER A 138 4.05 0.64 26.07
C SER A 138 4.27 -0.63 25.25
N VAL A 139 3.35 -0.90 24.32
CA VAL A 139 3.41 -2.01 23.36
C VAL A 139 3.33 -1.44 21.96
N ALA A 140 4.28 -1.81 21.10
CA ALA A 140 4.31 -1.36 19.71
C ALA A 140 3.04 -1.77 18.96
N GLN A 141 2.42 -0.80 18.30
CA GLN A 141 1.26 -0.98 17.46
C GLN A 141 1.71 -1.50 16.09
N THR A 142 1.05 -2.56 15.63
CA THR A 142 1.43 -3.29 14.40
C THR A 142 0.35 -3.25 13.31
N SER A 143 -0.74 -2.53 13.57
CA SER A 143 -1.82 -2.33 12.61
C SER A 143 -1.43 -1.29 11.57
N ALA A 144 -1.81 -1.53 10.31
CA ALA A 144 -1.68 -0.56 9.23
C ALA A 144 -2.47 0.73 9.49
N LEU A 145 -3.54 0.65 10.29
CA LEU A 145 -4.26 1.80 10.83
C LEU A 145 -4.25 1.74 12.36
N THR A 146 -3.58 2.70 12.97
CA THR A 146 -3.52 2.83 14.43
C THR A 146 -4.24 4.09 14.87
N HIS A 147 -5.19 3.97 15.80
CA HIS A 147 -5.92 5.10 16.37
C HIS A 147 -4.99 5.89 17.31
N VAL A 148 -4.71 7.16 17.00
CA VAL A 148 -3.71 7.96 17.70
C VAL A 148 -4.34 8.94 18.67
N TYR A 149 -5.38 9.64 18.21
CA TYR A 149 -5.99 10.76 18.92
C TYR A 149 -7.43 10.93 18.49
N ALA A 150 -8.25 11.58 19.30
CA ALA A 150 -9.56 12.03 18.90
C ALA A 150 -9.89 13.42 19.45
N PHE A 151 -10.70 14.15 18.71
CA PHE A 151 -11.16 15.49 19.00
C PHE A 151 -12.67 15.55 18.88
N ALA A 152 -13.29 16.38 19.71
CA ALA A 152 -14.68 16.77 19.58
C ALA A 152 -14.76 18.29 19.43
N GLY A 153 -15.55 18.76 18.48
CA GLY A 153 -15.60 20.19 18.17
C GLY A 153 -16.65 20.52 17.12
N TYR A 154 -16.71 21.79 16.72
CA TYR A 154 -17.61 22.24 15.68
C TYR A 154 -17.11 23.54 15.06
N GLU A 155 -17.71 23.89 13.93
CA GLU A 155 -17.46 25.13 13.22
C GLU A 155 -18.58 26.15 13.51
N TYR A 156 -18.19 27.40 13.71
CA TYR A 156 -19.06 28.54 13.89
C TYR A 156 -19.18 29.32 12.58
N TYR A 157 -20.42 29.71 12.27
CA TYR A 157 -20.78 30.67 11.21
C TYR A 157 -20.93 30.09 9.79
N GLY A 158 -20.88 28.77 9.61
CA GLY A 158 -21.11 28.12 8.33
C GLY A 158 -20.09 28.51 7.26
N GLN A 159 -18.87 28.81 7.67
CA GLN A 159 -17.71 29.13 6.84
C GLN A 159 -17.04 27.86 6.32
N ASP A 160 -16.40 28.00 5.17
CA ASP A 160 -15.57 26.98 4.56
C ASP A 160 -14.17 27.04 5.22
N VAL A 161 -13.96 26.23 6.25
CA VAL A 161 -12.72 26.20 7.06
C VAL A 161 -12.22 24.76 7.24
N SER A 162 -10.99 24.60 7.73
CA SER A 162 -10.41 23.28 7.96
C SER A 162 -9.72 23.18 9.32
N PHE A 163 -9.59 21.94 9.77
CA PHE A 163 -8.69 21.53 10.82
C PHE A 163 -7.56 20.71 10.19
N ASP A 164 -6.33 21.16 10.35
CA ASP A 164 -5.17 20.63 9.67
C ASP A 164 -4.26 19.91 10.67
N LEU A 165 -3.84 18.69 10.35
CA LEU A 165 -2.71 18.06 11.04
C LEU A 165 -1.40 18.67 10.52
N THR A 166 -0.44 18.85 11.41
CA THR A 166 0.86 19.46 11.08
C THR A 166 2.00 18.75 11.83
N PRO A 167 3.27 19.00 11.47
CA PRO A 167 4.39 18.60 12.32
C PRO A 167 4.32 19.28 13.70
N HIS A 168 4.76 18.59 14.77
CA HIS A 168 4.85 19.21 16.08
C HIS A 168 5.79 20.44 16.02
N PRO A 169 5.43 21.60 16.62
CA PRO A 169 6.15 22.86 16.44
C PRO A 169 7.63 22.83 16.85
N SER A 170 7.97 22.10 17.92
CA SER A 170 9.36 21.94 18.38
C SER A 170 10.01 20.59 18.10
N GLN A 171 9.22 19.52 17.87
CA GLN A 171 9.72 18.15 17.75
C GLN A 171 9.69 17.62 16.31
N GLY A 172 9.06 18.35 15.37
CA GLY A 172 8.78 17.85 14.03
C GLY A 172 7.70 16.76 14.07
N GLY A 173 7.53 16.02 12.98
CA GLY A 173 6.59 14.91 12.99
C GLY A 173 7.23 13.61 12.57
N TYR A 174 7.21 12.68 13.52
CA TYR A 174 7.90 11.41 13.42
C TYR A 174 7.06 10.30 14.03
N PHE A 175 7.20 9.11 13.46
CA PHE A 175 6.84 7.84 14.06
C PHE A 175 8.10 7.21 14.67
N ALA A 176 8.05 6.92 15.96
CA ALA A 176 9.09 6.19 16.68
C ALA A 176 8.78 4.70 16.70
N ASP A 177 9.80 3.86 16.57
CA ASP A 177 9.70 2.43 16.83
C ASP A 177 10.10 2.02 18.26
N ASP A 178 9.91 0.76 18.62
CA ASP A 178 10.27 0.19 19.93
C ASP A 178 11.74 -0.27 20.03
N ASP A 179 12.63 0.17 19.12
CA ASP A 179 14.07 -0.06 19.28
C ASP A 179 14.67 0.86 20.35
N VAL A 180 15.90 0.52 20.79
CA VAL A 180 16.63 1.29 21.80
C VAL A 180 18.04 1.63 21.27
N PRO A 181 18.31 2.89 20.85
CA PRO A 181 17.37 4.01 20.74
C PRO A 181 16.36 3.82 19.59
N SER A 182 15.18 4.42 19.73
CA SER A 182 14.13 4.34 18.71
C SER A 182 14.61 4.90 17.38
N ASN A 183 14.29 4.21 16.29
CA ASN A 183 14.36 4.77 14.96
C ASN A 183 13.18 5.72 14.76
N LEU A 184 13.42 6.86 14.11
CA LEU A 184 12.44 7.89 13.85
C LEU A 184 12.20 8.00 12.34
N ASP A 185 11.02 7.58 11.91
CA ASP A 185 10.57 7.72 10.54
C ASP A 185 9.75 9.01 10.40
N PRO A 186 10.10 9.92 9.46
CA PRO A 186 9.31 11.11 9.23
C PRO A 186 7.89 10.77 8.76
N ILE A 187 6.90 11.51 9.27
CA ILE A 187 5.54 11.48 8.72
C ILE A 187 5.60 12.12 7.32
N VAL A 188 5.21 11.38 6.29
CA VAL A 188 5.41 11.85 4.90
C VAL A 188 4.35 12.85 4.47
N ASP A 189 3.15 12.79 5.05
CA ASP A 189 2.05 13.69 4.74
C ASP A 189 0.97 13.72 5.85
N TYR A 190 0.18 14.80 5.87
CA TYR A 190 -0.76 15.14 6.95
C TYR A 190 -2.16 15.45 6.42
N GLY A 191 -3.15 14.76 6.97
CA GLY A 191 -4.56 14.91 6.63
C GLY A 191 -5.18 16.19 7.16
N LYS A 192 -6.32 16.55 6.56
CA LYS A 192 -7.10 17.73 6.89
C LYS A 192 -8.57 17.40 6.94
N LEU A 193 -9.26 17.88 7.96
CA LEU A 193 -10.71 17.79 8.07
C LEU A 193 -11.32 19.08 7.50
N GLY A 194 -12.13 18.94 6.45
CA GLY A 194 -12.86 20.05 5.86
C GLY A 194 -14.24 20.21 6.48
N PHE A 195 -14.59 21.43 6.88
CA PHE A 195 -15.93 21.78 7.34
C PHE A 195 -16.73 22.44 6.20
N ASN A 196 -18.02 22.11 6.13
CA ASN A 196 -18.98 22.67 5.20
C ASN A 196 -18.59 22.42 3.72
N GLY A 197 -18.34 23.48 2.94
CA GLY A 197 -17.95 23.40 1.54
C GLY A 197 -16.45 23.26 1.32
N ASN A 198 -15.62 23.35 2.37
CA ASN A 198 -14.18 23.21 2.25
C ASN A 198 -13.80 21.72 2.14
N PRO A 199 -13.14 21.27 1.06
CA PRO A 199 -12.73 19.89 0.94
C PRO A 199 -11.62 19.54 1.95
N GLY A 200 -11.81 18.43 2.66
CA GLY A 200 -10.76 17.79 3.42
C GLY A 200 -9.65 17.20 2.54
N TYR A 201 -8.58 16.74 3.18
CA TYR A 201 -7.43 16.12 2.52
C TYR A 201 -7.11 14.78 3.18
N LEU A 202 -7.07 13.72 2.36
CA LEU A 202 -6.81 12.35 2.80
C LEU A 202 -5.52 11.82 2.16
N PRO A 203 -4.37 11.93 2.83
CA PRO A 203 -3.13 11.39 2.32
C PRO A 203 -3.00 9.92 2.72
N CYS A 204 -3.52 9.01 1.90
CA CYS A 204 -3.28 7.59 2.14
C CYS A 204 -1.83 7.22 1.78
N PRO A 205 -1.18 6.37 2.59
CA PRO A 205 0.21 6.01 2.37
C PRO A 205 0.32 5.21 1.06
N SER A 206 1.03 5.78 0.09
CA SER A 206 1.30 5.13 -1.19
C SER A 206 2.50 4.18 -1.06
N GLY A 207 2.31 3.06 -0.36
CA GLY A 207 3.29 1.97 -0.36
C GLY A 207 2.89 0.81 -1.29
N PRO A 208 3.59 -0.33 -1.23
CA PRO A 208 3.22 -1.52 -1.97
C PRO A 208 1.81 -1.96 -1.55
N GLN A 209 0.81 -1.65 -2.37
CA GLN A 209 -0.57 -2.04 -2.12
C GLN A 209 -0.84 -3.41 -2.75
N LEU A 210 -1.38 -4.31 -1.93
CA LEU A 210 -1.88 -5.60 -2.39
C LEU A 210 -3.12 -5.39 -3.26
N GLY A 211 -3.32 -6.29 -4.21
CA GLY A 211 -4.50 -6.31 -5.06
C GLY A 211 -4.60 -7.63 -5.82
N ALA A 212 -5.75 -7.88 -6.41
CA ALA A 212 -5.97 -9.03 -7.26
C ALA A 212 -5.01 -9.01 -8.45
N CYS A 213 -4.27 -10.11 -8.58
CA CYS A 213 -3.38 -10.39 -9.69
C CYS A 213 -3.94 -11.56 -10.49
N CYS A 214 -4.29 -11.30 -11.74
CA CYS A 214 -4.72 -12.32 -12.69
C CYS A 214 -3.49 -12.92 -13.34
N LEU A 215 -3.12 -14.12 -12.93
CA LEU A 215 -2.00 -14.84 -13.53
C LEU A 215 -2.31 -15.20 -15.00
N PRO A 216 -1.28 -15.31 -15.86
CA PRO A 216 -1.45 -15.65 -17.26
C PRO A 216 -2.10 -17.04 -17.45
N ASP A 217 -2.56 -17.32 -18.67
CA ASP A 217 -3.14 -18.62 -19.09
C ASP A 217 -4.34 -19.08 -18.24
N CYS A 218 -5.17 -18.12 -17.82
CA CYS A 218 -6.27 -18.36 -16.89
C CYS A 218 -5.82 -19.02 -15.57
N GLY A 219 -4.62 -18.67 -15.12
CA GLY A 219 -4.11 -19.03 -13.82
C GLY A 219 -5.00 -18.51 -12.67
N PRO A 220 -4.73 -18.96 -11.44
CA PRO A 220 -5.52 -18.53 -10.30
C PRO A 220 -5.37 -17.02 -10.08
N CYS A 221 -6.47 -16.38 -9.64
CA CYS A 221 -6.37 -15.05 -9.04
C CYS A 221 -5.69 -15.18 -7.68
N VAL A 222 -4.63 -14.41 -7.48
CA VAL A 222 -3.93 -14.30 -6.20
C VAL A 222 -3.82 -12.84 -5.78
N VAL A 223 -3.88 -12.56 -4.49
CA VAL A 223 -3.66 -11.20 -3.98
C VAL A 223 -2.16 -11.01 -3.79
N LEU A 224 -1.55 -10.15 -4.63
CA LEU A 224 -0.11 -9.88 -4.66
C LEU A 224 0.15 -8.38 -4.72
N LEU A 225 1.40 -7.97 -4.52
CA LEU A 225 1.85 -6.62 -4.84
C LEU A 225 1.92 -6.42 -6.35
N ARG A 226 1.80 -5.17 -6.83
CA ARG A 226 1.95 -4.84 -8.27
C ARG A 226 3.24 -5.39 -8.86
N GLU A 227 4.36 -5.25 -8.14
CA GLU A 227 5.68 -5.69 -8.62
C GLU A 227 5.77 -7.22 -8.70
N GLU A 228 5.23 -7.92 -7.70
CA GLU A 228 5.15 -9.39 -7.68
C GLU A 228 4.24 -9.92 -8.78
N CYS A 229 3.11 -9.26 -9.00
CA CYS A 229 2.19 -9.58 -10.08
C CYS A 229 2.85 -9.42 -11.45
N GLY A 230 3.55 -8.31 -11.68
CA GLY A 230 4.33 -8.09 -12.89
C GLY A 230 5.46 -9.11 -13.06
N ALA A 231 6.14 -9.50 -11.97
CA ALA A 231 7.18 -10.54 -11.98
C ALA A 231 6.60 -11.93 -12.33
N ALA A 232 5.33 -12.17 -12.01
CA ALA A 232 4.59 -13.38 -12.40
C ALA A 232 3.95 -13.28 -13.80
N ASN A 233 4.24 -12.23 -14.57
CA ASN A 233 3.58 -11.91 -15.85
C ASN A 233 2.05 -11.80 -15.74
N GLY A 234 1.53 -11.50 -14.55
CA GLY A 234 0.11 -11.33 -14.29
C GLY A 234 -0.37 -9.90 -14.57
N ASN A 235 -1.69 -9.77 -14.71
CA ASN A 235 -2.37 -8.49 -14.82
C ASN A 235 -2.86 -8.03 -13.44
N PHE A 236 -2.30 -6.93 -12.93
CA PHE A 236 -2.68 -6.36 -11.65
C PHE A 236 -3.92 -5.47 -11.80
N LEU A 237 -5.03 -5.85 -11.15
CA LEU A 237 -6.32 -5.17 -11.33
C LEU A 237 -6.44 -3.85 -10.55
N GLY A 238 -5.50 -3.60 -9.65
CA GLY A 238 -5.46 -2.38 -8.85
C GLY A 238 -5.43 -2.67 -7.36
N PRO A 239 -4.98 -1.70 -6.56
CA PRO A 239 -4.89 -1.85 -5.12
C PRO A 239 -6.26 -2.10 -4.48
N GLY A 240 -6.30 -2.91 -3.42
CA GLY A 240 -7.51 -3.23 -2.66
C GLY A 240 -8.53 -4.14 -3.37
N THR A 241 -8.27 -4.53 -4.63
CA THR A 241 -9.10 -5.51 -5.33
C THR A 241 -8.91 -6.91 -4.73
N VAL A 242 -9.99 -7.70 -4.69
CA VAL A 242 -10.01 -9.05 -4.09
C VAL A 242 -10.18 -10.12 -5.15
N CYS A 243 -9.78 -11.36 -4.84
CA CYS A 243 -9.92 -12.51 -5.74
C CYS A 243 -11.22 -13.32 -5.54
N ASP A 244 -12.11 -12.88 -4.65
CA ASP A 244 -13.41 -13.53 -4.40
C ASP A 244 -14.54 -12.48 -4.36
N PRO A 245 -15.51 -12.53 -5.29
CA PRO A 245 -15.55 -13.42 -6.46
C PRO A 245 -14.39 -13.16 -7.43
N ASN A 246 -13.93 -14.19 -8.17
CA ASN A 246 -12.78 -14.08 -9.07
C ASN A 246 -13.02 -12.98 -10.13
N PRO A 247 -12.28 -11.86 -10.09
CA PRO A 247 -12.46 -10.74 -11.02
C PRO A 247 -11.69 -10.93 -12.34
N CYS A 248 -10.93 -12.02 -12.48
CA CYS A 248 -10.11 -12.28 -13.66
C CYS A 248 -10.97 -12.83 -14.80
N ASP A 249 -11.20 -12.00 -15.81
CA ASP A 249 -11.80 -12.42 -17.06
C ASP A 249 -10.87 -13.38 -17.80
N CYS A 250 -11.24 -14.66 -17.86
CA CYS A 250 -10.61 -15.63 -18.74
C CYS A 250 -11.35 -15.60 -20.09
N PRO A 251 -10.65 -15.39 -21.24
CA PRO A 251 -11.26 -15.65 -22.53
C PRO A 251 -11.73 -17.10 -22.55
N PRO A 252 -12.89 -17.42 -23.14
CA PRO A 252 -13.31 -18.80 -23.21
C PRO A 252 -12.28 -19.60 -24.01
N TYR A 253 -11.72 -20.62 -23.37
CA TYR A 253 -10.78 -21.56 -23.98
C TYR A 253 -11.46 -22.88 -24.26
N GLY A 254 -10.97 -23.55 -25.30
CA GLY A 254 -11.49 -24.82 -25.76
C GLY A 254 -10.44 -25.64 -26.47
N ALA A 255 -10.75 -26.91 -26.68
CA ALA A 255 -9.92 -27.83 -27.42
C ALA A 255 -9.76 -27.38 -28.88
N CYS A 256 -8.52 -27.20 -29.31
CA CYS A 256 -8.15 -26.95 -30.69
C CYS A 256 -7.56 -28.22 -31.31
N CYS A 257 -8.27 -28.79 -32.28
CA CYS A 257 -7.82 -30.00 -32.97
C CYS A 257 -6.97 -29.66 -34.18
N LEU A 258 -5.68 -30.02 -34.11
CA LEU A 258 -4.74 -29.81 -35.21
C LEU A 258 -4.80 -30.95 -36.23
N SER A 259 -4.23 -30.69 -37.40
CA SER A 259 -4.28 -31.62 -38.55
C SER A 259 -3.55 -32.95 -38.34
N ASP A 260 -2.69 -33.08 -37.33
CA ASP A 260 -2.01 -34.32 -36.96
C ASP A 260 -2.76 -35.13 -35.88
N GLY A 261 -3.89 -34.62 -35.39
CA GLY A 261 -4.68 -35.21 -34.31
C GLY A 261 -4.24 -34.82 -32.91
N SER A 262 -3.28 -33.89 -32.75
CA SER A 262 -2.99 -33.28 -31.46
C SER A 262 -4.14 -32.35 -31.02
N CYS A 263 -4.22 -32.13 -29.71
CA CYS A 263 -5.16 -31.21 -29.10
C CYS A 263 -4.39 -30.21 -28.25
N ASP A 264 -4.53 -28.93 -28.58
CA ASP A 264 -4.01 -27.82 -27.80
C ASP A 264 -5.17 -27.03 -27.20
N LEU A 265 -5.04 -26.56 -25.95
CA LEU A 265 -6.04 -25.70 -25.33
C LEU A 265 -5.75 -24.25 -25.73
N GLY A 266 -6.75 -23.53 -26.23
CA GLY A 266 -6.57 -22.13 -26.62
C GLY A 266 -7.90 -21.46 -26.96
N SER A 267 -7.85 -20.19 -27.35
CA SER A 267 -9.02 -19.46 -27.82
C SER A 267 -9.39 -19.86 -29.26
N GLU A 268 -10.62 -19.55 -29.68
CA GLU A 268 -11.05 -19.78 -31.07
C GLU A 268 -10.09 -19.14 -32.09
N MET A 269 -9.64 -17.92 -31.82
CA MET A 269 -8.73 -17.19 -32.71
C MET A 269 -7.35 -17.84 -32.79
N GLU A 270 -6.76 -18.24 -31.65
CA GLU A 270 -5.48 -18.96 -31.63
C GLU A 270 -5.58 -20.31 -32.33
N CYS A 271 -6.73 -20.97 -32.24
CA CYS A 271 -6.97 -22.23 -32.93
C CYS A 271 -7.05 -22.04 -34.45
N LEU A 272 -7.75 -21.01 -34.91
CA LEU A 272 -7.86 -20.67 -36.33
C LEU A 272 -6.51 -20.23 -36.93
N ASP A 273 -5.70 -19.49 -36.17
CA ASP A 273 -4.35 -19.09 -36.59
C ASP A 273 -3.40 -20.30 -36.76
N GLN A 274 -3.66 -21.40 -36.03
CA GLN A 274 -2.97 -22.68 -36.17
C GLN A 274 -3.56 -23.60 -37.24
N GLU A 275 -4.52 -23.11 -38.03
CA GLU A 275 -5.28 -23.89 -39.02
C GLU A 275 -6.00 -25.11 -38.39
N GLY A 276 -6.32 -25.03 -37.09
CA GLY A 276 -7.01 -26.06 -36.32
C GLY A 276 -8.53 -25.93 -36.34
N VAL A 277 -9.20 -26.94 -35.76
CA VAL A 277 -10.66 -26.96 -35.58
C VAL A 277 -11.00 -26.78 -34.10
N TYR A 278 -11.55 -25.62 -33.77
CA TYR A 278 -12.01 -25.28 -32.42
C TYR A 278 -13.27 -26.07 -32.06
N GLN A 279 -13.25 -26.77 -30.92
CA GLN A 279 -14.36 -27.61 -30.46
C GLN A 279 -15.43 -26.84 -29.66
N GLY A 280 -15.19 -25.56 -29.41
CA GLY A 280 -16.06 -24.71 -28.59
C GLY A 280 -15.51 -24.48 -27.20
N ASP A 281 -16.11 -23.51 -26.52
CA ASP A 281 -15.71 -23.06 -25.20
C ASP A 281 -15.88 -24.18 -24.15
N ASP A 282 -14.97 -24.22 -23.17
CA ASP A 282 -14.90 -25.19 -22.08
C ASP A 282 -14.73 -26.66 -22.52
N PHE A 283 -14.42 -26.92 -23.79
CA PHE A 283 -14.13 -28.28 -24.26
C PHE A 283 -12.70 -28.69 -23.89
N PRO A 284 -12.46 -29.74 -23.08
CA PRO A 284 -11.12 -30.10 -22.63
C PRO A 284 -10.36 -30.91 -23.69
N CYS A 285 -9.02 -30.84 -23.66
CA CYS A 285 -8.14 -31.73 -24.44
C CYS A 285 -7.85 -33.08 -23.78
N ASP A 286 -8.37 -33.32 -22.57
CA ASP A 286 -8.28 -34.61 -21.87
C ASP A 286 -9.67 -35.02 -21.35
N PRO A 287 -10.26 -36.12 -21.86
CA PRO A 287 -9.74 -37.00 -22.92
C PRO A 287 -9.67 -36.28 -24.28
N ASN A 288 -8.62 -36.58 -25.08
CA ASN A 288 -8.38 -35.94 -26.38
C ASN A 288 -9.60 -36.12 -27.33
N PRO A 289 -10.30 -35.02 -27.70
CA PRO A 289 -11.48 -35.08 -28.56
C PRO A 289 -11.14 -35.17 -30.06
N CYS A 290 -9.87 -35.04 -30.43
CA CYS A 290 -9.43 -34.95 -31.82
C CYS A 290 -9.25 -36.35 -32.43
N GLU A 291 -10.02 -36.63 -33.49
CA GLU A 291 -9.84 -37.88 -34.24
C GLU A 291 -8.54 -37.80 -35.07
N PRO A 292 -7.61 -38.76 -34.95
CA PRO A 292 -6.44 -38.78 -35.81
C PRO A 292 -6.87 -39.03 -37.25
N VAL A 293 -6.38 -38.21 -38.19
CA VAL A 293 -6.63 -38.45 -39.62
C VAL A 293 -6.12 -39.85 -39.95
N PRO A 294 -6.99 -40.78 -40.42
CA PRO A 294 -6.52 -42.11 -40.74
C PRO A 294 -5.56 -42.00 -41.91
N VAL A 295 -4.26 -42.22 -41.65
CA VAL A 295 -3.28 -42.41 -42.72
C VAL A 295 -3.78 -43.59 -43.56
N GLN A 296 -4.25 -43.30 -44.77
CA GLN A 296 -4.63 -44.34 -45.72
C GLN A 296 -3.39 -45.20 -45.94
N ARG A 297 -3.36 -46.41 -45.36
CA ARG A 297 -2.31 -47.40 -45.64
C ARG A 297 -2.47 -47.84 -47.09
N SER A 298 -1.91 -47.08 -48.04
CA SER A 298 -1.77 -47.58 -49.39
C SER A 298 -0.77 -48.73 -49.36
N THR A 299 -1.24 -49.95 -49.59
CA THR A 299 -0.32 -51.06 -49.80
C THR A 299 0.49 -50.81 -51.07
N TRP A 300 1.71 -51.34 -51.15
CA TRP A 300 2.52 -51.28 -52.37
C TRP A 300 1.78 -51.81 -53.61
N GLY A 301 0.80 -52.71 -53.41
CA GLY A 301 -0.10 -53.19 -54.46
C GLY A 301 -1.04 -52.11 -55.00
N GLY A 302 -1.59 -51.25 -54.13
CA GLY A 302 -2.43 -50.12 -54.53
C GLY A 302 -1.66 -49.06 -55.32
N VAL A 303 -0.43 -48.75 -54.91
CA VAL A 303 0.44 -47.80 -55.63
C VAL A 303 0.79 -48.32 -57.03
N LYS A 304 1.13 -49.61 -57.18
CA LYS A 304 1.46 -50.20 -58.49
C LYS A 304 0.30 -50.26 -59.48
N ALA A 305 -0.95 -50.27 -59.01
CA ALA A 305 -2.13 -50.30 -59.88
C ALA A 305 -2.40 -48.94 -60.55
N VAL A 306 -1.93 -47.83 -59.96
CA VAL A 306 -2.12 -46.47 -60.48
C VAL A 306 -1.11 -46.11 -61.58
N TYR A 307 0.07 -46.73 -61.57
CA TYR A 307 1.16 -46.46 -62.54
C TYR A 307 1.27 -47.52 -63.66
N ARG A 308 0.15 -48.07 -64.13
CA ARG A 308 0.10 -49.00 -65.26
C ARG A 308 -0.56 -48.39 -66.50
#